data_AF-X1SA65-F1
#
_entry.id   AF-X1SA65-F1
#
_cell.length_a   1.000
_cell.length_b   1.000
_cell.length_c   1.000
_cell.angle_alpha   90.00
_cell.angle_beta   90.00
_cell.angle_gamma   90.00
#
_symmetry.space_group_name_H-M   'P 1'
#
loop_
_entity.id
_entity.type
_entity.pdbx_description
1 polymer ?
#
loop_
_entity_poly.entity_id
_entity_poly.type
_entity_poly.pdbx_seq_one_letter_code
_entity_poly.pdbx_strand_id
1 'polypeptide(L)'
;MLYMFRLLFLFYAKARGLLKKSNQELFSEVLLEGQKAQAQGNSGKDEYALWNDLRELFSNIDLTYNGGLFNPAENEFVEEKRLSNTYMAPVVYYLTFYEDKAGNWQPISYRDMGVRHLGSLYEGLLEHKLFVAEEDTEVKVTKNEVKFIPASEGGKIVEGNMSLL
;
A
#
# COMPACT_ATOMS: atom_id res chain seq x y z
N MET A 1 -7.30 -2.96 -7.14
CA MET A 1 -6.38 -4.07 -7.52
C MET A 1 -5.23 -3.62 -8.42
N LEU A 2 -5.47 -2.94 -9.54
CA LEU A 2 -4.41 -2.54 -10.48
C LEU A 2 -3.22 -1.79 -9.84
N TYR A 3 -3.48 -0.82 -8.98
CA TYR A 3 -2.43 -0.04 -8.32
C TYR A 3 -1.48 -0.90 -7.46
N MET A 4 -2.03 -1.91 -6.77
CA MET A 4 -1.21 -2.87 -6.02
C MET A 4 -0.28 -3.66 -6.96
N PHE A 5 -0.75 -4.08 -8.13
CA PHE A 5 0.12 -4.77 -9.09
C PHE A 5 1.25 -3.88 -9.62
N ARG A 6 0.98 -2.59 -9.85
CA ARG A 6 2.01 -1.61 -10.22
C ARG A 6 3.10 -1.52 -9.15
N LEU A 7 2.73 -1.49 -7.86
CA LEU A 7 3.68 -1.49 -6.75
C LEU A 7 4.47 -2.80 -6.66
N LEU A 8 3.80 -3.95 -6.69
CA LEU A 8 4.48 -5.26 -6.64
C LEU A 8 5.47 -5.43 -7.80
N PHE A 9 5.12 -4.97 -9.00
CA PHE A 9 6.02 -4.93 -10.13
C PHE A 9 7.25 -4.07 -9.85
N LEU A 10 7.09 -2.87 -9.25
CA LEU A 10 8.23 -2.02 -8.89
C LEU A 10 9.21 -2.74 -7.95
N PHE A 11 8.71 -3.37 -6.88
CA PHE A 11 9.53 -4.13 -5.94
C PHE A 11 10.25 -5.30 -6.63
N TYR A 12 9.54 -6.06 -7.45
CA TYR A 12 10.11 -7.15 -8.24
C TYR A 12 11.20 -6.65 -9.22
N ALA A 13 10.89 -5.61 -9.99
CA ALA A 13 11.79 -5.03 -10.97
C ALA A 13 13.04 -4.45 -10.32
N LYS A 14 12.92 -3.78 -9.17
CA LYS A 14 14.06 -3.32 -8.37
C LYS A 14 14.92 -4.49 -7.92
N ALA A 15 14.33 -5.53 -7.33
CA ALA A 15 15.07 -6.69 -6.81
C ALA A 15 15.80 -7.49 -7.89
N ARG A 16 15.32 -7.44 -9.13
CA ARG A 16 15.92 -8.08 -10.31
C ARG A 16 16.83 -7.15 -11.13
N GLY A 17 16.97 -5.88 -10.74
CA GLY A 17 17.78 -4.90 -11.46
C GLY A 17 17.23 -4.50 -12.83
N LEU A 18 15.92 -4.62 -13.05
CA LEU A 18 15.25 -4.36 -14.33
C LEU A 18 14.92 -2.87 -14.54
N LEU A 19 15.01 -2.05 -13.49
CA LEU A 19 14.78 -0.62 -13.56
C LEU A 19 16.06 0.10 -14.02
N LYS A 20 15.90 1.21 -14.76
CA LYS A 20 17.00 2.15 -15.05
C LYS A 20 17.57 2.69 -13.74
N LYS A 21 18.85 3.06 -13.73
CA LYS A 21 19.55 3.55 -12.53
C LYS A 21 18.80 4.70 -11.83
N SER A 22 18.36 5.71 -12.59
CA SER A 22 17.58 6.83 -12.06
C SER A 22 16.28 6.38 -11.36
N ASN A 23 15.57 5.42 -11.95
CA ASN A 23 14.34 4.88 -11.36
C ASN A 23 14.62 4.02 -10.12
N GLN A 24 15.77 3.34 -10.07
CA GLN A 24 16.19 2.62 -8.87
C GLN A 24 16.50 3.58 -7.71
N GLU A 25 17.16 4.69 -8.00
CA GLU A 25 17.48 5.75 -7.04
C GLU A 25 16.20 6.41 -6.53
N LEU A 26 15.35 6.91 -7.42
CA LEU A 26 14.06 7.50 -7.07
C LEU A 26 13.19 6.53 -6.25
N PHE A 27 13.10 5.26 -6.65
CA PHE A 27 12.34 4.30 -5.87
C PHE A 27 12.98 4.02 -4.49
N SER A 28 14.31 4.07 -4.35
CA SER A 28 14.96 3.97 -3.03
C SER A 28 14.61 5.15 -2.13
N GLU A 29 14.53 6.35 -2.70
CA GLU A 29 14.10 7.56 -1.97
C GLU A 29 12.66 7.43 -1.49
N VAL A 30 11.75 6.94 -2.36
CA VAL A 30 10.36 6.65 -1.96
C VAL A 30 10.28 5.69 -0.78
N LEU A 31 11.07 4.59 -0.80
CA LEU A 31 11.08 3.63 0.32
C LEU A 31 11.59 4.28 1.61
N LEU A 32 12.63 5.10 1.54
CA LEU A 32 13.19 5.80 2.69
C LEU A 32 12.21 6.83 3.27
N GLU A 33 11.58 7.62 2.40
CA GLU A 33 10.60 8.62 2.82
C GLU A 33 9.33 7.97 3.37
N GLY A 34 8.89 6.86 2.80
CA GLY A 34 7.78 6.05 3.33
C GLY A 34 8.07 5.54 4.74
N GLN A 35 9.28 5.07 5.01
CA GLN A 35 9.70 4.66 6.36
C GLN A 35 9.70 5.81 7.35
N LYS A 36 10.24 6.98 6.97
CA LYS A 36 10.23 8.17 7.82
C LYS A 36 8.82 8.63 8.13
N ALA A 37 7.97 8.72 7.11
CA ALA A 37 6.57 9.12 7.24
C ALA A 37 5.78 8.15 8.13
N GLN A 38 6.02 6.85 8.02
CA GLN A 38 5.39 5.85 8.88
C GLN A 38 5.82 6.02 10.34
N ALA A 39 7.11 6.26 10.59
CA ALA A 39 7.65 6.40 11.95
C ALA A 39 7.25 7.73 12.62
N GLN A 40 7.10 8.81 11.84
CA GLN A 40 6.92 10.17 12.35
C GLN A 40 5.50 10.72 12.13
N GLY A 41 4.62 9.99 11.45
CA GLY A 41 3.27 10.41 11.08
C GLY A 41 3.21 11.46 9.96
N ASN A 42 4.36 11.99 9.52
CA ASN A 42 4.48 12.89 8.37
C ASN A 42 5.92 12.87 7.84
N SER A 43 6.12 12.91 6.51
CA SER A 43 7.44 13.01 5.88
C SER A 43 8.10 14.39 6.01
N GLY A 44 7.37 15.42 6.50
CA GLY A 44 7.85 16.82 6.50
C GLY A 44 7.96 17.47 5.11
N LYS A 45 7.65 16.70 4.05
CA LYS A 45 7.46 17.13 2.65
C LYS A 45 5.98 17.45 2.36
N ASP A 46 5.70 17.83 1.11
CA ASP A 46 4.37 17.86 0.50
C ASP A 46 3.53 16.62 0.88
N GLU A 47 2.25 16.84 1.24
CA GLU A 47 1.31 15.81 1.70
C GLU A 47 1.14 14.63 0.71
N TYR A 48 1.44 14.84 -0.56
CA TYR A 48 1.28 13.86 -1.64
C TYR A 48 2.62 13.46 -2.28
N ALA A 49 3.75 13.77 -1.65
CA ALA A 49 5.08 13.49 -2.20
C ALA A 49 5.26 12.02 -2.63
N LEU A 50 4.93 11.06 -1.75
CA LEU A 50 5.07 9.63 -2.08
C LEU A 50 4.22 9.23 -3.28
N TRP A 51 3.01 9.76 -3.36
CA TRP A 51 2.11 9.52 -4.49
C TRP A 51 2.71 10.06 -5.78
N ASN A 52 3.19 11.30 -5.79
CA ASN A 52 3.75 11.95 -6.97
C ASN A 52 5.02 11.23 -7.47
N ASP A 53 5.92 10.84 -6.57
CA ASP A 53 7.14 10.12 -6.92
C ASP A 53 6.82 8.73 -7.51
N LEU A 54 5.82 8.02 -6.97
CA LEU A 54 5.34 6.74 -7.52
C LEU A 54 4.69 6.93 -8.90
N ARG A 55 3.92 8.00 -9.10
CA ARG A 55 3.34 8.37 -10.40
C ARG A 55 4.42 8.62 -11.44
N GLU A 56 5.48 9.34 -11.06
CA GLU A 56 6.64 9.56 -11.93
C GLU A 56 7.31 8.23 -12.30
N LEU A 57 7.53 7.35 -11.32
CA LEU A 57 8.09 6.01 -11.56
C LEU A 57 7.24 5.21 -12.55
N PHE A 58 5.91 5.20 -12.38
CA PHE A 58 5.00 4.50 -13.29
C PHE A 58 5.09 5.05 -14.72
N SER A 59 5.08 6.37 -14.88
CA SER A 59 5.23 7.03 -16.19
C SER A 59 6.59 6.68 -16.84
N ASN A 60 7.68 6.74 -16.07
CA ASN A 60 9.03 6.42 -16.58
C ASN A 60 9.17 4.96 -17.01
N ILE A 61 8.45 4.05 -16.34
CA ILE A 61 8.45 2.62 -16.66
C ILE A 61 7.56 2.34 -17.85
N ASP A 62 6.38 2.96 -17.98
CA ASP A 62 5.49 2.78 -19.13
C ASP A 62 6.22 3.08 -20.44
N LEU A 63 6.96 4.19 -20.48
CA LEU A 63 7.81 4.58 -21.62
C LEU A 63 8.87 3.52 -22.00
N THR A 64 9.26 2.67 -21.05
CA THR A 64 10.29 1.64 -21.24
C THR A 64 9.66 0.27 -21.50
N TYR A 65 8.48 0.00 -20.94
CA TYR A 65 7.78 -1.27 -20.96
C TYR A 65 6.33 -1.03 -21.38
N ASN A 66 6.08 -1.03 -22.70
CA ASN A 66 4.76 -0.87 -23.32
C ASN A 66 3.85 -2.10 -23.13
N GLY A 67 3.67 -2.55 -21.89
CA GLY A 67 2.84 -3.69 -21.51
C GLY A 67 1.42 -3.33 -21.08
N GLY A 68 1.03 -2.05 -21.16
CA GLY A 68 -0.29 -1.55 -20.73
C GLY A 68 -0.49 -1.45 -19.22
N LEU A 69 0.32 -2.15 -18.39
CA LEU A 69 0.20 -2.16 -16.93
C LEU A 69 0.30 -0.75 -16.31
N PHE A 70 1.12 0.11 -16.90
CA PHE A 70 1.35 1.48 -16.43
C PHE A 70 0.68 2.54 -17.28
N ASN A 71 -0.05 2.14 -18.34
CA ASN A 71 -0.75 3.06 -19.22
C ASN A 71 -1.85 3.80 -18.42
N PRO A 72 -1.81 5.14 -18.36
CA PRO A 72 -2.83 5.94 -17.67
C PRO A 72 -4.23 5.80 -18.28
N ALA A 73 -4.32 5.61 -19.61
CA ALA A 73 -5.60 5.54 -20.33
C ALA A 73 -6.39 4.25 -20.02
N GLU A 74 -5.74 3.21 -19.51
CA GLU A 74 -6.39 1.95 -19.13
C GLU A 74 -7.10 2.04 -17.78
N ASN A 75 -6.95 3.14 -17.01
CA ASN A 75 -7.59 3.25 -15.70
C ASN A 75 -7.78 4.69 -15.16
N GLU A 76 -8.68 5.46 -15.77
CA GLU A 76 -8.97 6.86 -15.38
C GLU A 76 -9.29 7.04 -13.89
N PHE A 77 -10.00 6.11 -13.25
CA PHE A 77 -10.35 6.22 -11.82
C PHE A 77 -9.14 6.29 -10.88
N VAL A 78 -8.08 5.54 -11.19
CA VAL A 78 -6.84 5.52 -10.39
C VAL A 78 -6.02 6.80 -10.62
N GLU A 79 -6.22 7.44 -11.77
CA GLU A 79 -5.54 8.67 -12.18
C GLU A 79 -6.17 9.92 -11.55
N GLU A 80 -7.47 9.91 -11.31
CA GLU A 80 -8.22 11.03 -10.73
C GLU A 80 -8.05 11.18 -9.21
N LYS A 81 -7.67 10.10 -8.53
CA LYS A 81 -7.51 10.10 -7.07
C LYS A 81 -6.07 10.33 -6.68
N ARG A 82 -5.85 11.00 -5.54
CA ARG A 82 -4.55 11.12 -4.90
C ARG A 82 -4.64 10.57 -3.49
N LEU A 83 -3.60 9.83 -3.08
CA LEU A 83 -3.48 9.34 -1.72
C LEU A 83 -2.41 10.16 -1.01
N SER A 84 -2.76 10.73 0.14
CA SER A 84 -1.79 11.43 0.98
C SER A 84 -0.79 10.45 1.60
N ASN A 85 0.32 10.99 2.09
CA ASN A 85 1.37 10.22 2.74
C ASN A 85 0.85 9.46 3.97
N THR A 86 -0.21 9.95 4.63
CA THR A 86 -0.92 9.25 5.72
C THR A 86 -1.36 7.84 5.31
N TYR A 87 -1.79 7.67 4.06
CA TYR A 87 -2.22 6.38 3.53
C TYR A 87 -1.11 5.66 2.75
N MET A 88 -0.21 6.42 2.09
CA MET A 88 0.87 5.83 1.30
C MET A 88 2.06 5.32 2.11
N ALA A 89 2.42 5.99 3.20
CA ALA A 89 3.53 5.54 4.01
C ALA A 89 3.32 4.13 4.59
N PRO A 90 2.15 3.78 5.18
CA PRO A 90 1.89 2.41 5.64
C PRO A 90 1.99 1.38 4.51
N VAL A 91 1.43 1.68 3.34
CA VAL A 91 1.45 0.76 2.19
C VAL A 91 2.88 0.50 1.72
N VAL A 92 3.68 1.55 1.54
CA VAL A 92 5.08 1.42 1.14
C VAL A 92 5.86 0.65 2.21
N TYR A 93 5.62 0.95 3.49
CA TYR A 93 6.30 0.31 4.61
C TYR A 93 6.00 -1.20 4.67
N TYR A 94 4.73 -1.60 4.66
CA TYR A 94 4.32 -3.02 4.75
C TYR A 94 4.59 -3.83 3.48
N LEU A 95 4.82 -3.18 2.35
CA LEU A 95 5.39 -3.85 1.17
C LEU A 95 6.92 -3.95 1.24
N THR A 96 7.58 -3.18 2.10
CA THR A 96 9.03 -3.25 2.26
C THR A 96 9.42 -4.24 3.35
N PHE A 97 8.65 -4.30 4.44
CA PHE A 97 8.96 -5.07 5.63
C PHE A 97 7.80 -5.96 6.05
N TYR A 98 8.14 -7.07 6.70
CA TYR A 98 7.22 -7.92 7.42
C TYR A 98 7.71 -8.09 8.85
N GLU A 99 6.80 -8.33 9.78
CA GLU A 99 7.12 -8.68 11.15
C GLU A 99 7.31 -10.20 11.26
N ASP A 100 8.46 -10.63 11.78
CA ASP A 100 8.72 -12.05 12.02
C ASP A 100 8.05 -12.56 13.32
N LYS A 101 8.12 -13.87 13.57
CA LYS A 101 7.52 -14.48 14.78
C LYS A 101 8.12 -13.98 16.10
N ALA A 102 9.28 -13.34 16.05
CA ALA A 102 9.95 -12.76 17.21
C ALA A 102 9.66 -11.26 17.35
N GLY A 103 8.78 -10.69 16.52
CA GLY A 103 8.40 -9.28 16.55
C GLY A 103 9.41 -8.35 15.88
N ASN A 104 10.36 -8.88 15.10
CA ASN A 104 11.35 -8.06 14.41
C ASN A 104 10.88 -7.74 12.99
N TRP A 105 11.02 -6.47 12.60
CA TRP A 105 10.79 -6.03 11.22
C TRP A 105 11.94 -6.46 10.31
N GLN A 106 11.64 -7.30 9.34
CA GLN A 106 12.58 -7.85 8.36
C GLN A 106 12.22 -7.41 6.95
N PRO A 107 13.19 -7.11 6.08
CA PRO A 107 12.91 -6.75 4.69
C PRO A 107 12.37 -7.93 3.90
N ILE A 108 11.43 -7.67 3.00
CA ILE A 108 10.87 -8.67 2.09
C ILE A 108 11.81 -8.87 0.88
N SER A 109 12.20 -10.12 0.61
CA SER A 109 12.97 -10.46 -0.60
C SER A 109 12.04 -10.72 -1.79
N TYR A 110 11.98 -9.75 -2.71
CA TYR A 110 11.22 -9.88 -3.95
C TYR A 110 11.96 -10.65 -5.06
N ARG A 111 13.26 -10.93 -4.88
CA ARG A 111 14.10 -11.56 -5.91
C ARG A 111 13.73 -13.03 -6.16
N ASP A 112 13.32 -13.71 -5.10
CA ASP A 112 13.04 -15.15 -5.08
C ASP A 112 11.52 -15.43 -5.10
N MET A 113 10.71 -14.40 -5.37
CA MET A 113 9.27 -14.51 -5.47
C MET A 113 8.91 -15.25 -6.77
N GLY A 114 8.74 -16.57 -6.68
CA GLY A 114 8.30 -17.39 -7.80
C GLY A 114 6.85 -17.11 -8.21
N VAL A 115 6.48 -17.56 -9.41
CA VAL A 115 5.12 -17.40 -9.98
C VAL A 115 4.02 -17.88 -9.03
N ARG A 116 4.29 -18.92 -8.23
CA ARG A 116 3.36 -19.46 -7.23
C ARG A 116 3.04 -18.47 -6.10
N HIS A 117 4.03 -17.73 -5.61
CA HIS A 117 3.83 -16.73 -4.54
C HIS A 117 3.03 -15.54 -5.05
N LEU A 118 3.24 -15.14 -6.31
CA LEU A 118 2.39 -14.16 -6.98
C LEU A 118 0.94 -14.67 -7.01
N GLY A 119 0.73 -15.91 -7.47
CA GLY A 119 -0.59 -16.55 -7.51
C GLY A 119 -1.34 -16.48 -6.17
N SER A 120 -0.68 -16.82 -5.07
CA SER A 120 -1.28 -16.73 -3.72
C SER A 120 -1.60 -15.29 -3.29
N LEU A 121 -0.79 -14.29 -3.69
CA LEU A 121 -1.13 -12.87 -3.48
C LEU A 121 -2.38 -12.45 -4.28
N TYR A 122 -2.50 -12.89 -5.54
CA TYR A 122 -3.70 -12.63 -6.37
C TYR A 122 -4.95 -13.27 -5.74
N GLU A 123 -4.86 -14.53 -5.33
CA GLU A 123 -5.96 -15.24 -4.70
C GLU A 123 -6.39 -14.56 -3.40
N GLY A 124 -5.45 -14.24 -2.51
CA GLY A 124 -5.77 -13.54 -1.26
C GLY A 124 -6.44 -12.17 -1.48
N LEU A 125 -5.98 -11.40 -2.46
CA LEU A 125 -6.61 -10.12 -2.81
C LEU A 125 -8.03 -10.27 -3.37
N LEU A 126 -8.31 -11.36 -4.09
CA LEU A 126 -9.64 -11.65 -4.65
C LEU A 126 -10.61 -12.23 -3.59
N GLU A 127 -10.08 -12.94 -2.60
CA GLU A 127 -10.87 -13.47 -1.48
C GLU A 127 -11.40 -12.36 -0.57
N HIS A 128 -10.67 -11.23 -0.45
CA HIS A 128 -11.13 -10.06 0.29
C HIS A 128 -12.24 -9.32 -0.46
N LYS A 129 -13.49 -9.71 -0.19
CA LYS A 129 -14.67 -8.91 -0.56
C LYS A 129 -14.77 -7.71 0.37
N LEU A 130 -14.48 -6.52 -0.15
CA LEU A 130 -14.81 -5.27 0.53
C LEU A 130 -16.34 -5.13 0.52
N PHE A 131 -16.93 -5.04 1.71
CA PHE A 131 -18.34 -4.73 1.87
C PHE A 131 -18.47 -3.22 2.03
N VAL A 132 -19.27 -2.60 1.17
CA VAL A 132 -19.69 -1.20 1.35
C VAL A 132 -20.89 -1.24 2.30
N ALA A 133 -20.76 -0.60 3.46
CA ALA A 133 -21.88 -0.47 4.38
C ALA A 133 -22.92 0.50 3.80
N GLU A 134 -24.20 0.19 3.97
CA GLU A 134 -25.31 1.04 3.50
C GLU A 134 -25.42 2.34 4.30
N GLU A 135 -24.89 2.34 5.53
CA GLU A 135 -24.77 3.49 6.41
C GLU A 135 -23.45 3.43 7.20
N ASP A 136 -23.11 4.51 7.89
CA ASP A 136 -21.92 4.56 8.76
C ASP A 136 -21.97 3.42 9.79
N THR A 137 -20.82 2.82 10.10
CA THR A 137 -20.74 1.70 11.05
C THR A 137 -19.92 2.05 12.29
N GLU A 138 -20.37 1.58 13.45
CA GLU A 138 -19.64 1.65 14.72
C GLU A 138 -18.90 0.33 15.02
N VAL A 139 -17.78 0.45 15.74
CA VAL A 139 -17.01 -0.72 16.20
C VAL A 139 -17.47 -1.13 17.59
N LYS A 140 -18.12 -2.29 17.68
CA LYS A 140 -18.48 -2.93 18.95
C LYS A 140 -17.42 -3.96 19.32
N VAL A 141 -16.59 -3.62 20.30
CA VAL A 141 -15.60 -4.53 20.88
C VAL A 141 -16.25 -5.31 22.03
N THR A 142 -16.31 -6.63 21.92
CA THR A 142 -16.62 -7.52 23.04
C THR A 142 -15.37 -8.29 23.46
N LYS A 143 -15.41 -9.03 24.58
CA LYS A 143 -14.24 -9.74 25.12
C LYS A 143 -13.51 -10.64 24.10
N ASN A 144 -14.19 -11.14 23.07
CA ASN A 144 -13.63 -12.09 22.10
C ASN A 144 -13.82 -11.69 20.62
N GLU A 145 -14.50 -10.59 20.29
CA GLU A 145 -14.78 -10.23 18.90
C GLU A 145 -14.89 -8.72 18.70
N VAL A 146 -14.44 -8.27 17.53
CA VAL A 146 -14.69 -6.94 16.98
C VAL A 146 -15.81 -7.08 15.97
N LYS A 147 -16.95 -6.41 16.19
CA LYS A 147 -18.08 -6.37 15.27
C LYS A 147 -18.30 -4.97 14.76
N PHE A 148 -18.52 -4.84 13.45
CA PHE A 148 -19.02 -3.61 12.84
C PHE A 148 -20.55 -3.68 12.87
N ILE A 149 -21.19 -2.70 13.51
CA ILE A 149 -22.64 -2.57 13.57
C ILE A 149 -23.08 -1.29 12.85
N PRO A 150 -24.26 -1.22 12.24
CA PRO A 150 -24.77 0.04 11.72
C PRO A 150 -24.85 1.10 12.82
N ALA A 151 -24.55 2.36 12.52
CA ALA A 151 -24.60 3.47 13.48
C ALA A 151 -26.01 3.65 14.06
N SER A 152 -27.04 3.33 13.28
CA SER A 152 -28.44 3.28 13.72
C SER A 152 -28.71 2.25 14.84
N GLU A 153 -27.91 1.19 14.92
CA GLU A 153 -27.94 0.15 15.96
C GLU A 153 -26.89 0.41 17.07
N GLY A 154 -26.15 1.50 16.93
CA GLY A 154 -25.10 1.97 17.83
C GLY A 154 -25.61 2.41 19.21
N GLY A 155 -24.66 2.59 20.12
CA GLY A 155 -24.94 2.97 21.52
C GLY A 155 -24.27 4.29 21.92
N LYS A 156 -23.97 4.46 23.20
CA LYS A 156 -23.08 5.56 23.62
C LYS A 156 -21.69 5.31 23.05
N ILE A 157 -21.24 6.22 22.18
CA ILE A 157 -19.88 6.25 21.64
C ILE A 157 -18.91 6.40 22.82
N VAL A 158 -17.95 5.48 22.89
CA VAL A 158 -16.80 5.59 23.80
C VAL A 158 -15.58 5.78 22.90
N GLU A 159 -14.97 6.97 22.94
CA GLU A 159 -13.70 7.21 22.24
C GLU A 159 -12.64 6.27 22.82
N GLY A 160 -12.29 5.25 22.04
CA GLY A 160 -11.16 4.38 22.36
C GLY A 160 -9.87 5.09 21.97
N ASN A 161 -9.03 5.43 22.95
CA ASN A 161 -7.63 5.78 22.69
C ASN A 161 -6.93 4.56 22.09
N MET A 162 -6.88 4.50 20.76
CA MET A 162 -6.14 3.48 20.04
C MET A 162 -4.66 3.87 20.10
N SER A 163 -3.96 3.42 21.14
CA SER A 163 -2.49 3.45 21.15
C SER A 163 -2.01 2.47 20.08
N LEU A 164 -1.58 3.02 18.93
CA LEU A 164 -0.84 2.28 17.92
C LEU A 164 0.42 1.72 18.59
N LEU A 165 0.47 0.39 18.75
CA LEU A 165 1.68 -0.37 19.07
C LEU A 165 2.41 -0.67 17.77
#